data_AF-A0A538RWW4-F1
#
_entry.id   AF-A0A538RWW4-F1
#
_cell.length_a   1.000
_cell.length_b   1.000
_cell.length_c   1.000
_cell.angle_alpha   90.00
_cell.angle_beta   90.00
_cell.angle_gamma   90.00
#
_symmetry.space_group_name_H-M   'P 1'
#
loop_
_entity.id
_entity.type
_entity.pdbx_description
1 polymer ?
#
loop_
_entity_poly.entity_id
_entity_poly.type
_entity_poly.pdbx_seq_one_letter_code
_entity_poly.pdbx_strand_id
1 'polypeptide(L)'
;MDLDGDGIKDIVSGSWPGEIFLFRGKPDGSYGPPEKLRDKEGHIINVGGAIREDADSITITGDAEFKEDKDGHYVEFNGKIYRNTPQKQVLVTGCASSVAVADWNGDGLLDLIVGDIRGHVHVYLNEGTRQRCAFGKPIQLKANG
;
A
#
# COMPACT_ATOMS: atom_id res chain seq x y z
N MET A 1 -6.68 -5.61 -15.77
CA MET A 1 -5.43 -6.30 -16.18
C MET A 1 -5.52 -7.71 -15.64
N ASP A 2 -4.91 -8.70 -16.29
CA ASP A 2 -4.78 -10.05 -15.71
C ASP A 2 -3.46 -10.07 -14.92
N LEU A 3 -3.54 -9.76 -13.62
CA LEU A 3 -2.34 -9.54 -12.80
C LEU A 3 -1.71 -10.88 -12.37
N ASP A 4 -2.54 -11.88 -12.07
CA ASP A 4 -2.11 -13.20 -11.63
C ASP A 4 -2.09 -14.25 -12.76
N GLY A 5 -2.33 -13.85 -14.00
CA GLY A 5 -2.17 -14.74 -15.15
C GLY A 5 -3.20 -15.88 -15.22
N ASP A 6 -4.34 -15.76 -14.54
CA ASP A 6 -5.40 -16.76 -14.57
C ASP A 6 -6.28 -16.66 -15.83
N GLY A 7 -6.07 -15.62 -16.65
CA GLY A 7 -6.79 -15.34 -17.89
C GLY A 7 -8.08 -14.54 -17.69
N ILE A 8 -8.38 -14.13 -16.47
CA ILE A 8 -9.50 -13.27 -16.08
C ILE A 8 -8.94 -11.89 -15.73
N LYS A 9 -9.70 -10.83 -16.04
CA LYS A 9 -9.24 -9.47 -15.73
C LYS A 9 -9.54 -9.12 -14.28
N ASP A 10 -8.51 -8.68 -13.58
CA ASP A 10 -8.54 -8.05 -12.27
C ASP A 10 -8.65 -6.53 -12.35
N ILE A 11 -8.93 -5.94 -11.18
CA ILE A 11 -8.86 -4.49 -10.91
C ILE A 11 -7.79 -4.23 -9.85
N VAL A 12 -6.95 -3.22 -10.10
CA VAL A 12 -6.01 -2.67 -9.12
C VAL A 12 -6.42 -1.22 -8.87
N SER A 13 -6.50 -0.82 -7.61
CA SER A 13 -6.96 0.51 -7.20
C SER A 13 -6.01 1.11 -6.18
N GLY A 14 -5.71 2.41 -6.35
CA GLY A 14 -5.18 3.24 -5.28
C GLY A 14 -6.28 3.58 -4.27
N SER A 15 -5.89 4.15 -3.14
CA SER A 15 -6.80 4.53 -2.06
C SER A 15 -6.35 5.80 -1.35
N TRP A 16 -7.27 6.46 -0.64
CA TRP A 16 -6.96 7.67 0.12
C TRP A 16 -5.94 7.44 1.25
N PRO A 17 -5.99 6.35 2.05
CA PRO A 17 -4.98 6.16 3.09
C PRO A 17 -3.59 5.84 2.50
N GLY A 18 -3.51 5.26 1.29
CA GLY A 18 -2.28 5.12 0.51
C GLY A 18 -1.98 3.68 0.07
N GLU A 19 -2.73 2.70 0.59
CA GLU A 19 -2.65 1.29 0.20
C GLU A 19 -3.11 1.07 -1.23
N ILE A 20 -2.61 -0.02 -1.81
CA ILE A 20 -3.06 -0.53 -3.11
C ILE A 20 -3.92 -1.76 -2.90
N PHE A 21 -5.10 -1.75 -3.51
CA PHE A 21 -6.07 -2.83 -3.46
C PHE A 21 -6.11 -3.60 -4.78
N LEU A 22 -6.19 -4.92 -4.68
CA LEU A 22 -6.48 -5.86 -5.76
C LEU A 22 -7.89 -6.41 -5.58
N PHE A 23 -8.65 -6.45 -6.65
CA PHE A 23 -9.92 -7.16 -6.75
C PHE A 23 -9.78 -8.21 -7.84
N ARG A 24 -9.71 -9.48 -7.44
CA ARG A 24 -9.56 -10.59 -8.38
C ARG A 24 -10.81 -10.78 -9.20
N GLY A 25 -10.67 -10.91 -10.51
CA GLY A 25 -11.77 -11.26 -11.38
C GLY A 25 -12.27 -12.69 -11.11
N LYS A 26 -13.53 -12.95 -11.42
CA LYS A 26 -14.12 -14.30 -11.35
C LYS A 26 -14.73 -14.69 -12.70
N PRO A 27 -14.90 -16.00 -12.99
CA PRO A 27 -15.44 -16.46 -14.27
C PRO A 27 -16.86 -15.93 -14.58
N ASP A 28 -17.63 -15.57 -13.55
CA ASP A 28 -18.98 -15.01 -13.69
C ASP A 28 -19.00 -13.49 -13.95
N GLY A 29 -17.83 -12.86 -14.09
CA GLY A 29 -17.66 -11.42 -14.27
C GLY A 29 -17.77 -10.60 -12.98
N SER A 30 -17.99 -11.25 -11.83
CA SER A 30 -17.91 -10.60 -10.52
C SER A 30 -16.46 -10.49 -10.04
N TYR A 31 -16.26 -9.85 -8.89
CA TYR A 31 -14.93 -9.68 -8.28
C TYR A 31 -14.87 -10.29 -6.88
N GLY A 32 -13.68 -10.67 -6.45
CA GLY A 32 -13.35 -10.99 -5.07
C GLY A 32 -13.47 -9.78 -4.14
N PRO A 33 -13.42 -10.00 -2.82
CA PRO A 33 -13.30 -8.89 -1.87
C PRO A 33 -11.98 -8.13 -2.10
N PRO A 34 -11.88 -6.85 -1.66
CA PRO A 34 -10.65 -6.09 -1.74
C PRO A 34 -9.51 -6.77 -0.96
N GLU A 35 -8.39 -6.99 -1.63
CA GLU A 35 -7.14 -7.48 -1.03
C GLU A 35 -6.11 -6.35 -1.02
N LYS A 36 -5.54 -6.02 0.15
CA LYS A 36 -4.37 -5.12 0.18
C LYS A 36 -3.17 -5.85 -0.40
N LEU A 37 -2.56 -5.26 -1.43
CA LEU A 37 -1.33 -5.80 -2.01
C LEU A 37 -0.19 -5.73 -1.00
N ARG A 38 0.68 -6.73 -1.08
CA ARG A 38 1.83 -6.89 -0.20
C ARG A 38 3.11 -7.03 -1.01
N ASP A 39 4.21 -6.55 -0.44
CA ASP A 39 5.54 -6.87 -0.94
C ASP A 39 5.89 -8.34 -0.67
N LYS A 40 7.00 -8.79 -1.24
CA LYS A 40 7.49 -10.17 -1.09
C LYS A 40 7.82 -10.53 0.36
N GLU A 41 8.08 -9.55 1.21
CA GLU A 41 8.27 -9.72 2.67
C GLU A 41 6.94 -9.78 3.44
N GLY A 42 5.81 -9.53 2.79
CA GLY A 42 4.46 -9.59 3.37
C GLY A 42 3.98 -8.27 3.96
N HIS A 43 4.74 -7.18 3.86
CA HIS A 43 4.27 -5.86 4.29
C HIS A 43 3.27 -5.30 3.29
N ILE A 44 2.30 -4.54 3.79
CA ILE A 44 1.33 -3.86 2.93
C ILE A 44 2.07 -2.81 2.10
N ILE A 45 1.80 -2.80 0.79
CA ILE A 45 2.27 -1.74 -0.10
C ILE A 45 1.42 -0.49 0.18
N ASN A 46 1.98 0.44 0.93
CA ASN A 46 1.42 1.77 1.18
C ASN A 46 2.44 2.82 0.73
N VAL A 47 2.12 3.51 -0.35
CA VAL A 47 3.01 4.51 -0.94
C VAL A 47 2.79 5.84 -0.25
N GLY A 48 3.81 6.21 0.52
CA GLY A 48 3.85 7.42 1.31
C GLY A 48 3.29 7.30 2.72
N GLY A 49 2.85 6.11 3.10
CA GLY A 49 2.65 5.76 4.49
C GLY A 49 3.94 5.92 5.30
N ALA A 50 3.85 6.62 6.42
CA ALA A 50 5.00 6.98 7.23
C ALA A 50 4.56 7.25 8.66
N ILE A 51 5.53 7.17 9.56
CA ILE A 51 5.36 7.58 10.94
C ILE A 51 6.29 8.75 11.17
N ARG A 52 5.71 9.87 11.59
CA ARG A 52 6.46 11.02 12.06
C ARG A 52 6.21 11.18 13.55
N GLU A 53 7.28 11.10 14.33
CA GLU A 53 7.23 11.38 15.76
C GLU A 53 7.80 12.77 16.02
N ASP A 54 6.98 13.62 16.64
CA ASP A 54 7.37 14.91 17.18
C ASP A 54 7.37 14.82 18.73
N ALA A 55 7.69 15.92 19.41
CA ALA A 55 7.81 15.94 20.88
C ALA A 55 6.50 15.59 21.60
N ASP A 56 5.38 16.07 21.06
CA ASP A 56 4.03 15.99 21.64
C ASP A 56 3.05 15.22 20.76
N SER A 57 3.48 14.70 19.61
CA SER A 57 2.60 14.02 18.68
C SER A 57 3.27 12.91 17.88
N ILE A 58 2.43 12.00 17.37
CA ILE A 58 2.78 10.96 16.41
C ILE A 58 1.77 11.07 15.28
N THR A 59 2.25 11.38 14.07
CA THR A 59 1.43 11.34 12.87
C THR A 59 1.69 10.01 12.13
N ILE A 60 0.63 9.25 11.93
CA ILE A 60 0.62 8.03 11.12
C ILE A 60 -0.08 8.35 9.81
N THR A 61 0.62 8.17 8.70
CA THR A 61 0.03 8.23 7.37
C THR A 61 -0.24 6.80 6.90
N GLY A 62 -1.50 6.46 6.63
CA GLY A 62 -1.91 5.13 6.19
C GLY A 62 -3.26 4.68 6.74
N ASP A 63 -3.66 3.45 6.39
CA ASP A 63 -4.86 2.81 6.92
C ASP A 63 -4.61 2.34 8.37
N ALA A 64 -4.96 3.22 9.30
CA ALA A 64 -4.87 2.98 10.72
C ALA A 64 -6.16 3.45 11.40
N GLU A 65 -6.69 2.62 12.28
CA GLU A 65 -7.92 2.91 13.01
C GLU A 65 -7.61 3.13 14.49
N PHE A 66 -8.32 4.08 15.11
CA PHE A 66 -8.32 4.22 16.55
C PHE A 66 -9.09 3.06 17.17
N LYS A 67 -8.43 2.38 18.09
CA LYS A 67 -8.96 1.32 18.96
C LYS A 67 -8.95 1.81 20.40
N GLU A 68 -9.68 1.12 21.26
CA GLU A 68 -9.73 1.40 22.70
C GLU A 68 -9.51 0.10 23.48
N ASP A 69 -8.76 0.20 24.58
CA ASP A 69 -8.68 -0.85 25.60
C ASP A 69 -8.71 -0.22 27.01
N LYS A 70 -8.42 -1.04 28.03
CA LYS A 70 -8.40 -0.59 29.44
C LYS A 70 -7.43 0.56 29.74
N ASP A 71 -6.41 0.75 28.89
CA ASP A 71 -5.37 1.77 29.04
C ASP A 71 -5.65 2.99 28.13
N GLY A 72 -6.80 3.03 27.46
CA GLY A 72 -7.30 4.14 26.65
C GLY A 72 -7.19 3.92 25.14
N HIS A 73 -7.28 5.02 24.40
CA HIS A 73 -7.25 5.00 22.94
C HIS A 73 -5.84 4.73 22.40
N TYR A 74 -5.75 3.94 21.34
CA TYR A 74 -4.49 3.65 20.66
C TYR A 74 -4.72 3.40 19.17
N VAL A 75 -3.64 3.45 18.41
CA VAL A 75 -3.61 3.03 17.00
C VAL A 75 -2.61 1.89 16.88
N GLU A 76 -2.97 0.86 16.12
CA GLU A 76 -2.03 -0.18 15.72
C GLU A 76 -1.61 0.08 14.28
N PHE A 77 -0.31 0.20 14.04
CA PHE A 77 0.23 0.40 12.70
C PHE A 77 1.52 -0.41 12.52
N ASN A 78 1.59 -1.21 11.45
CA ASN A 78 2.69 -2.14 11.18
C ASN A 78 3.05 -3.06 12.37
N GLY A 79 2.05 -3.56 13.09
CA GLY A 79 2.24 -4.46 14.24
C GLY A 79 2.75 -3.77 15.52
N LYS A 80 2.87 -2.44 15.52
CA LYS A 80 3.22 -1.65 16.71
C LYS A 80 2.01 -0.85 17.20
N ILE A 81 1.85 -0.77 18.52
CA ILE A 81 0.82 0.02 19.19
C ILE A 81 1.34 1.41 19.53
N TYR A 82 0.54 2.43 19.22
CA TYR A 82 0.77 3.84 19.48
C TYR A 82 -0.35 4.37 20.37
N ARG A 83 -0.03 4.66 21.64
CA ARG A 83 -1.00 5.12 22.64
C ARG A 83 -1.28 6.61 22.46
N ASN A 84 -2.56 6.97 22.40
CA ASN A 84 -2.98 8.36 22.43
C ASN A 84 -3.08 8.83 23.89
N THR A 85 -2.27 9.82 24.27
CA THR A 85 -2.22 10.34 25.64
C THR A 85 -2.26 11.87 25.63
N PRO A 86 -2.67 12.54 26.72
CA PRO A 86 -2.64 14.00 26.79
C PRO A 86 -1.27 14.62 26.49
N GLN A 87 -0.17 13.92 26.80
CA GLN A 87 1.20 14.38 26.56
C GLN A 87 1.75 14.01 25.18
N LYS A 88 1.20 12.97 24.53
CA LYS A 88 1.62 12.51 23.21
C LYS A 88 0.40 12.07 22.41
N GLN A 89 -0.07 12.96 21.55
CA GLN A 89 -1.27 12.76 20.73
C GLN A 89 -0.96 11.90 19.51
N VAL A 90 -1.85 10.97 19.16
CA VAL A 90 -1.75 10.21 17.91
C VAL A 90 -2.71 10.82 16.89
N LEU A 91 -2.23 11.04 15.67
CA LEU A 91 -2.99 11.54 14.53
C LEU A 91 -2.89 10.53 13.40
N VAL A 92 -3.98 10.28 12.70
CA VAL A 92 -4.01 9.44 11.50
C VAL A 92 -4.43 10.27 10.28
N THR A 93 -3.70 10.11 9.19
CA THR A 93 -3.96 10.81 7.91
C THR A 93 -3.69 9.88 6.72
N GLY A 94 -4.07 10.29 5.51
CA GLY A 94 -3.87 9.52 4.28
C GLY A 94 -2.82 10.14 3.35
N CYS A 95 -2.20 9.33 2.49
CA CYS A 95 -1.23 9.80 1.48
C CYS A 95 -1.78 9.85 0.04
N ALA A 96 -3.00 9.34 -0.19
CA ALA A 96 -3.64 9.17 -1.49
C ALA A 96 -2.73 8.54 -2.57
N SER A 97 -2.99 7.28 -2.91
CA SER A 97 -2.25 6.59 -3.96
C SER A 97 -2.98 6.57 -5.30
N SER A 98 -2.18 6.60 -6.38
CA SER A 98 -2.62 6.24 -7.73
C SER A 98 -1.72 5.12 -8.25
N VAL A 99 -2.27 4.20 -9.02
CA VAL A 99 -1.57 3.00 -9.46
C VAL A 99 -1.77 2.75 -10.95
N ALA A 100 -0.68 2.40 -11.61
CA ALA A 100 -0.67 1.81 -12.93
C ALA A 100 0.07 0.46 -12.88
N VAL A 101 -0.31 -0.43 -13.78
CA VAL A 101 0.28 -1.77 -13.91
C VAL A 101 0.82 -1.91 -15.33
N ALA A 102 2.09 -2.25 -15.46
CA ALA A 102 2.76 -2.44 -16.74
C ALA A 102 4.00 -3.31 -16.57
N ASP A 103 4.43 -3.98 -17.63
CA ASP A 103 5.77 -4.57 -17.71
C ASP A 103 6.78 -3.41 -17.88
N TRP A 104 7.34 -2.95 -16.76
CA TRP A 104 8.15 -1.73 -16.72
C TRP A 104 9.60 -2.00 -17.15
N ASN A 105 10.13 -3.17 -16.79
CA ASN A 105 11.51 -3.54 -17.07
C ASN A 105 11.67 -4.41 -18.34
N GLY A 106 10.58 -4.86 -18.96
CA GLY A 106 10.58 -5.66 -20.18
C GLY A 106 10.83 -7.15 -19.95
N ASP A 107 10.63 -7.66 -18.74
CA ASP A 107 10.85 -9.07 -18.42
C ASP A 107 9.61 -9.96 -18.65
N GLY A 108 8.50 -9.36 -19.07
CA GLY A 108 7.23 -10.04 -19.33
C GLY A 108 6.36 -10.26 -18.09
N LEU A 109 6.77 -9.79 -16.92
CA LEU A 109 5.97 -9.74 -15.69
C LEU A 109 5.38 -8.34 -15.53
N LEU A 110 4.21 -8.27 -14.89
CA LEU A 110 3.57 -6.98 -14.60
C LEU A 110 4.11 -6.40 -13.29
N ASP A 111 4.62 -5.18 -13.36
CA ASP A 111 5.11 -4.36 -12.25
C ASP A 111 4.06 -3.35 -11.80
N LEU A 112 4.25 -2.77 -10.61
CA LEU A 112 3.42 -1.65 -10.12
C LEU A 112 4.18 -0.33 -10.24
N ILE A 113 3.50 0.68 -10.78
CA ILE A 113 3.94 2.07 -10.78
C ILE A 113 2.95 2.85 -9.92
N VAL A 114 3.42 3.41 -8.82
CA VAL A 114 2.55 3.97 -7.79
C VAL A 114 2.97 5.40 -7.45
N GLY A 115 2.03 6.33 -7.56
CA GLY A 115 2.20 7.73 -7.17
C GLY A 115 1.66 8.04 -5.78
N ASP A 116 2.24 9.02 -5.08
CA ASP A 116 1.69 9.62 -3.85
C ASP A 116 1.22 11.08 -4.05
N ILE A 117 0.48 11.62 -3.07
CA ILE A 117 0.02 13.03 -3.06
C ILE A 117 1.15 14.06 -3.07
N ARG A 118 2.39 13.68 -2.75
CA ARG A 118 3.56 14.58 -2.76
C ARG A 118 4.21 14.65 -4.15
N GLY A 119 3.66 13.91 -5.13
CA GLY A 119 4.17 13.86 -6.49
C GLY A 119 5.33 12.90 -6.67
N HIS A 120 5.64 12.07 -5.67
CA HIS A 120 6.62 11.00 -5.85
C HIS A 120 6.02 9.84 -6.63
N VAL A 121 6.83 9.20 -7.47
CA VAL A 121 6.47 7.98 -8.19
C VAL A 121 7.43 6.87 -7.79
N HIS A 122 6.89 5.71 -7.47
CA HIS A 122 7.64 4.53 -7.04
C HIS A 122 7.32 3.37 -7.98
N VAL A 123 8.35 2.60 -8.33
CA VAL A 123 8.20 1.35 -9.08
C VAL A 123 8.44 0.18 -8.14
N TYR A 124 7.54 -0.79 -8.15
CA TYR A 124 7.68 -2.08 -7.48
C TYR A 124 7.79 -3.16 -8.54
N LEU A 125 9.00 -3.67 -8.73
CA LEU A 125 9.24 -4.75 -9.68
C LEU A 125 8.63 -6.06 -9.17
N ASN A 126 8.01 -6.82 -10.05
CA ASN A 126 7.56 -8.17 -9.76
C ASN A 126 8.74 -9.14 -9.90
N GLU A 127 9.31 -9.56 -8.77
CA GLU A 127 10.45 -10.48 -8.72
C GLU A 127 10.00 -11.95 -8.61
N GLY A 128 8.69 -12.20 -8.75
CA GLY A 128 8.07 -13.50 -8.61
C GLY A 128 7.82 -14.18 -9.95
N THR A 129 6.61 -14.68 -10.11
CA THR A 129 6.14 -15.22 -11.38
C THR A 129 4.81 -14.57 -11.76
N ARG A 130 4.36 -14.83 -12.99
CA ARG A 130 3.06 -14.35 -13.44
C ARG A 130 1.90 -14.80 -12.54
N GLN A 131 1.93 -16.06 -12.08
CA GLN A 131 0.90 -16.63 -11.19
C GLN A 131 1.07 -16.29 -9.72
N ARG A 132 2.26 -15.83 -9.33
CA ARG A 132 2.57 -15.50 -7.95
C ARG A 132 3.47 -14.29 -7.92
N CYS A 133 2.84 -13.12 -8.02
CA CYS A 133 3.52 -11.85 -7.91
C CYS A 133 4.28 -11.78 -6.58
N ALA A 134 5.52 -11.30 -6.62
CA ALA A 134 6.34 -11.04 -5.45
C ALA A 134 7.01 -9.67 -5.62
N PHE A 135 6.28 -8.62 -5.27
CA PHE A 135 6.74 -7.25 -5.46
C PHE A 135 7.93 -6.94 -4.56
N GLY A 136 9.03 -6.50 -5.17
CA GLY A 136 10.25 -6.10 -4.46
C GLY A 136 10.11 -4.76 -3.73
N LYS A 137 11.23 -4.25 -3.26
CA LYS A 137 11.29 -2.94 -2.60
C LYS A 137 10.99 -1.80 -3.59
N PRO A 138 10.37 -0.70 -3.13
CA PRO A 138 10.10 0.44 -4.00
C PRO A 138 11.39 1.08 -4.49
N ILE A 139 11.43 1.37 -5.78
CA ILE A 139 12.42 2.23 -6.41
C ILE A 139 11.73 3.58 -6.65
N GLN A 140 12.06 4.59 -5.85
CA GLN A 140 11.56 5.94 -6.07
C GLN A 140 12.22 6.53 -7.32
N LEU A 141 11.40 6.90 -8.30
CA LEU A 141 11.86 7.58 -9.51
C LEU A 141 12.28 9.00 -9.16
N LYS A 142 13.44 9.40 -9.68
CA LYS A 142 13.93 10.77 -9.60
C LYS A 142 13.83 11.41 -10.98
N ALA A 143 13.25 12.61 -11.03
CA ALA A 143 13.34 13.44 -12.21
C ALA A 143 14.72 14.13 -12.23
N ASN A 144 15.36 14.15 -13.40
CA ASN A 144 16.66 14.81 -13.66
C ASN A 144 17.88 14.27 -12.89
N GLY A 145 18.20 12.98 -13.08
CA GLY A 145 19.54 12.38 -12.93
C GLY A 145 20.40 12.86 -11.77
#